data_AF-A0A2V8TRG3-F1
#
_entry.id   AF-A0A2V8TRG3-F1
#
_cell.length_a   1.000
_cell.length_b   1.000
_cell.length_c   1.000
_cell.angle_alpha   90.00
_cell.angle_beta   90.00
_cell.angle_gamma   90.00
#
_symmetry.space_group_name_H-M   'P 1'
#
loop_
_entity.id
_entity.type
_entity.pdbx_description
1 polymer ?
#
loop_
_entity_poly.entity_id
_entity_poly.type
_entity_poly.pdbx_seq_one_letter_code
_entity_poly.pdbx_strand_id
1 'polypeptide(L)'
;MLLIFSLLSAQGAVALPRSPGNMWSAGSAERASSALGMARVPAQGAAPTDFEGRTIGRIEFDPPNQPLPREELDRLLPFHAGSVLKMSEIRASIQKLYQTGRFANIVVNAQLEGEAVVVRIATELKFFVSGVTIEGAADPPNRSQLTTAAKLELGTEFTESQLKQSVENMQGRLRANGLYQAGIRFHVDRLPATEEASIHFDIDPGR
;
A
#
# COMPACT_ATOMS: atom_id res chain seq x y z
N MET A 1 7.96 2.40 -29.03
CA MET A 1 9.21 2.35 -28.24
C MET A 1 8.84 2.74 -26.82
N LEU A 2 8.51 1.75 -25.98
CA LEU A 2 8.00 1.94 -24.62
C LEU A 2 9.04 1.37 -23.66
N LEU A 3 9.67 2.22 -22.84
CA LEU A 3 10.60 1.81 -21.79
C LEU A 3 9.81 1.75 -20.48
N ILE A 4 9.48 0.54 -20.03
CA ILE A 4 8.97 0.24 -18.69
C ILE A 4 10.19 -0.23 -17.88
N PHE A 5 10.77 0.66 -17.06
CA PHE A 5 11.76 0.27 -16.06
C PHE A 5 11.03 -0.01 -14.74
N SER A 6 10.65 -1.27 -14.53
CA SER A 6 10.26 -1.79 -13.22
C SER A 6 11.50 -2.49 -12.67
N LEU A 7 12.24 -1.83 -11.77
CA LEU A 7 13.45 -2.40 -11.21
C LEU A 7 13.10 -3.40 -10.09
N LEU A 8 13.09 -4.66 -10.53
CA LEU A 8 13.28 -5.91 -9.83
C LEU A 8 14.11 -5.76 -8.54
N SER A 9 13.46 -5.91 -7.38
CA SER A 9 14.17 -6.19 -6.12
C SER A 9 14.53 -7.67 -6.09
N ALA A 10 15.78 -7.97 -6.43
CA ALA A 10 16.38 -9.29 -6.32
C ALA A 10 16.65 -9.62 -4.84
N GLN A 11 15.93 -10.62 -4.31
CA GLN A 11 16.21 -11.26 -3.04
C GLN A 11 17.46 -12.13 -3.18
N GLY A 12 18.60 -11.67 -2.68
CA GLY A 12 19.82 -12.46 -2.52
C GLY A 12 19.93 -13.01 -1.11
N ALA A 13 19.37 -14.20 -0.88
CA ALA A 13 19.61 -14.97 0.35
C ALA A 13 21.02 -15.58 0.30
N VAL A 14 21.89 -15.20 1.23
CA VAL A 14 23.20 -15.85 1.41
C VAL A 14 23.08 -16.97 2.43
N ALA A 15 23.60 -18.13 2.02
CA ALA A 15 23.54 -19.42 2.66
C ALA A 15 24.35 -19.53 3.97
N LEU A 16 23.82 -20.27 4.94
CA LEU A 16 24.53 -20.79 6.11
C LEU A 16 25.20 -22.14 5.78
N PRO A 17 26.41 -22.44 6.30
CA PRO A 17 26.94 -23.80 6.30
C PRO A 17 26.68 -24.55 7.64
N ARG A 18 25.86 -25.60 7.51
CA ARG A 18 25.98 -27.01 7.98
C ARG A 18 26.56 -27.38 9.37
N SER A 19 25.62 -27.94 10.19
CA SER A 19 25.64 -29.26 10.87
C SER A 19 26.65 -29.57 12.01
N PRO A 20 26.43 -30.65 12.82
CA PRO A 20 25.18 -31.33 13.22
C PRO A 20 25.09 -31.57 14.75
N GLY A 21 23.89 -31.84 15.27
CA GLY A 21 23.77 -32.35 16.64
C GLY A 21 22.33 -32.61 17.07
N ASN A 22 22.06 -33.90 17.32
CA ASN A 22 20.99 -34.45 18.14
C ASN A 22 19.68 -34.84 17.45
N MET A 23 19.69 -36.13 17.11
CA MET A 23 18.59 -37.08 17.26
C MET A 23 17.68 -36.78 18.46
N TRP A 24 16.39 -36.57 18.19
CA TRP A 24 15.34 -37.27 18.92
C TRP A 24 14.13 -37.52 18.03
N SER A 25 13.50 -38.64 18.34
CA SER A 25 12.54 -39.40 17.57
C SER A 25 11.09 -39.05 17.96
N ALA A 26 10.20 -39.38 17.03
CA ALA A 26 8.80 -39.81 17.21
C ALA A 26 7.70 -38.73 17.21
N GLY A 27 6.72 -38.96 16.30
CA GLY A 27 5.31 -38.71 16.62
C GLY A 27 4.59 -37.70 15.74
N SER A 28 4.27 -38.11 14.51
CA SER A 28 2.99 -37.89 13.80
C SER A 28 2.01 -36.85 14.36
N ALA A 29 1.75 -35.79 13.59
CA ALA A 29 0.40 -35.28 13.34
C ALA A 29 0.41 -34.30 12.16
N GLU A 30 0.19 -34.89 10.99
CA GLU A 30 -0.24 -34.24 9.77
C GLU A 30 -1.53 -33.45 10.01
N ARG A 31 -1.49 -32.12 9.89
CA ARG A 31 -2.63 -31.32 9.44
C ARG A 31 -2.15 -30.21 8.53
N ALA A 32 -2.32 -30.49 7.24
CA ALA A 32 -2.36 -29.52 6.19
C ALA A 32 -3.39 -28.42 6.51
N SER A 33 -2.96 -27.17 6.43
CA SER A 33 -3.83 -26.09 5.96
C SER A 33 -3.08 -25.35 4.88
N SER A 34 -3.33 -25.80 3.65
CA SER A 34 -3.13 -25.04 2.42
C SER A 34 -3.87 -23.72 2.55
N ALA A 35 -3.18 -22.67 2.98
CA ALA A 35 -3.60 -21.33 2.63
C ALA A 35 -3.28 -21.17 1.15
N LEU A 36 -4.31 -21.31 0.30
CA LEU A 36 -4.25 -20.82 -1.07
C LEU A 36 -3.85 -19.34 -0.98
N GLY A 37 -2.57 -19.07 -1.24
CA GLY A 37 -2.15 -17.78 -1.71
C GLY A 37 -2.87 -17.55 -3.02
N MET A 38 -4.01 -16.86 -2.95
CA MET A 38 -4.63 -16.21 -4.10
C MET A 38 -3.58 -15.23 -4.60
N ALA A 39 -2.73 -15.71 -5.50
CA ALA A 39 -1.92 -14.86 -6.36
C ALA A 39 -2.89 -13.86 -6.99
N ARG A 40 -2.77 -12.59 -6.59
CA ARG A 40 -3.44 -11.49 -7.26
C ARG A 40 -2.95 -11.52 -8.70
N VAL A 41 -3.69 -12.20 -9.57
CA VAL A 41 -3.45 -12.15 -11.01
C VAL A 41 -3.58 -10.67 -11.38
N PRO A 42 -2.53 -10.00 -11.88
CA PRO A 42 -2.72 -8.67 -12.42
C PRO A 42 -3.71 -8.83 -13.57
N ALA A 43 -4.91 -8.29 -13.41
CA ALA A 43 -5.86 -8.22 -14.50
C ALA A 43 -5.18 -7.42 -15.61
N GLN A 44 -4.82 -8.11 -16.70
CA GLN A 44 -4.23 -7.52 -17.89
C GLN A 44 -5.32 -6.73 -18.61
N GLY A 45 -5.68 -5.56 -18.05
CA GLY A 45 -6.48 -4.56 -18.73
C GLY A 45 -5.61 -3.78 -19.71
N ALA A 46 -6.17 -3.42 -20.86
CA ALA A 46 -5.50 -2.54 -21.81
C ALA A 46 -5.81 -1.07 -21.48
N ALA A 47 -5.10 -0.16 -22.14
CA ALA A 47 -5.35 1.25 -21.97
C ALA A 47 -6.76 1.60 -22.51
N PRO A 48 -7.52 2.48 -21.86
CA PRO A 48 -8.84 2.89 -22.34
C PRO A 48 -8.83 3.44 -23.78
N THR A 49 -7.70 3.99 -24.22
CA THR A 49 -7.49 4.51 -25.58
C THR A 49 -7.69 3.44 -26.66
N ASP A 50 -7.39 2.18 -26.36
CA ASP A 50 -7.51 1.07 -27.32
C ASP A 50 -8.98 0.73 -27.64
N PHE A 51 -9.91 1.25 -26.85
CA PHE A 51 -11.33 0.96 -26.93
C PHE A 51 -12.20 2.22 -27.14
N GLU A 52 -11.61 3.35 -27.52
CA GLU A 52 -12.34 4.58 -27.81
C GLU A 52 -13.46 4.34 -28.86
N GLY A 53 -14.63 4.91 -28.61
CA GLY A 53 -15.82 4.73 -29.46
C GLY A 53 -16.64 3.47 -29.19
N ARG A 54 -16.19 2.55 -28.32
CA ARG A 54 -16.98 1.37 -27.92
C ARG A 54 -17.95 1.69 -26.79
N THR A 55 -19.02 0.90 -26.69
CA THR A 55 -20.00 1.01 -25.61
C THR A 55 -19.46 0.46 -24.30
N ILE A 56 -19.63 1.21 -23.21
CA ILE A 56 -19.29 0.78 -21.86
C ILE A 56 -20.37 -0.19 -21.38
N GLY A 57 -19.99 -1.43 -21.06
CA GLY A 57 -20.91 -2.42 -20.50
C GLY A 57 -21.14 -2.22 -19.01
N ARG A 58 -20.06 -2.06 -18.26
CA ARG A 58 -20.09 -1.76 -16.83
C ARG A 58 -18.82 -1.05 -16.35
N ILE A 59 -18.91 -0.45 -15.17
CA ILE A 59 -17.83 0.26 -14.51
C ILE A 59 -17.57 -0.44 -13.18
N GLU A 60 -16.32 -0.77 -12.91
CA GLU A 60 -15.87 -1.44 -11.70
C GLU A 60 -14.83 -0.59 -10.97
N PHE A 61 -14.98 -0.45 -9.66
CA PHE A 61 -13.96 0.13 -8.80
C PHE A 61 -13.15 -0.98 -8.12
N ASP A 62 -11.84 -0.76 -7.99
CA ASP A 62 -10.92 -1.68 -7.32
C ASP A 62 -10.03 -0.88 -6.34
N PRO A 63 -10.22 -0.99 -5.01
CA PRO A 63 -11.19 -1.87 -4.32
C PRO A 63 -12.65 -1.45 -4.52
N PRO A 64 -13.63 -2.35 -4.30
CA PRO A 64 -15.05 -2.00 -4.46
C PRO A 64 -15.55 -1.03 -3.38
N ASN A 65 -14.96 -1.09 -2.18
CA ASN A 65 -15.27 -0.18 -1.08
C ASN A 65 -14.53 1.13 -1.30
N GLN A 66 -15.23 2.06 -1.94
CA GLN A 66 -14.76 3.41 -2.13
C GLN A 66 -15.12 4.26 -0.91
N PRO A 67 -14.27 5.23 -0.56
CA PRO A 67 -14.53 6.08 0.60
C PRO A 67 -15.51 7.22 0.29
N LEU A 68 -15.93 7.35 -0.98
CA LEU A 68 -17.03 8.22 -1.41
C LEU A 68 -18.31 7.38 -1.60
N PRO A 69 -19.49 7.91 -1.24
CA PRO A 69 -20.75 7.24 -1.49
C PRO A 69 -21.00 7.13 -3.01
N ARG A 70 -21.71 6.08 -3.42
CA ARG A 70 -21.93 5.76 -4.83
C ARG A 70 -22.54 6.90 -5.64
N GLU A 71 -23.51 7.61 -5.05
CA GLU A 71 -24.15 8.77 -5.67
C GLU A 71 -23.17 9.89 -6.01
N GLU A 72 -22.16 10.11 -5.16
CA GLU A 72 -21.15 11.13 -5.40
C GLU A 72 -20.18 10.67 -6.49
N LEU A 73 -19.78 9.39 -6.49
CA LEU A 73 -18.98 8.82 -7.58
C LEU A 73 -19.70 8.95 -8.93
N ASP A 74 -21.00 8.66 -8.97
CA ASP A 74 -21.81 8.78 -10.19
C ASP A 74 -21.90 10.23 -10.71
N ARG A 75 -21.86 11.23 -9.82
CA ARG A 75 -21.78 12.66 -10.21
C ARG A 75 -20.39 13.05 -10.73
N LEU A 76 -19.34 12.45 -10.16
CA LEU A 76 -17.96 12.72 -10.57
C LEU A 76 -17.63 12.09 -11.92
N LEU A 77 -18.25 10.96 -12.26
CA LEU A 77 -18.05 10.26 -13.54
C LEU A 77 -18.96 10.83 -14.66
N PRO A 78 -18.44 11.56 -15.66
CA PRO A 78 -19.19 11.99 -16.85
C PRO A 78 -19.70 10.85 -17.74
N PHE A 79 -19.28 9.60 -17.52
CA PHE A 79 -19.67 8.43 -18.32
C PHE A 79 -20.36 7.38 -17.44
N HIS A 80 -21.22 6.56 -18.06
CA HIS A 80 -22.03 5.54 -17.36
C HIS A 80 -22.15 4.27 -18.22
N ALA A 81 -22.62 3.19 -17.63
CA ALA A 81 -22.93 1.98 -18.38
C ALA A 81 -23.95 2.28 -19.50
N GLY A 82 -23.67 1.83 -20.70
CA GLY A 82 -24.43 2.11 -21.92
C GLY A 82 -23.95 3.33 -22.72
N SER A 83 -23.08 4.17 -22.17
CA SER A 83 -22.50 5.30 -22.92
C SER A 83 -21.32 4.88 -23.77
N VAL A 84 -20.97 5.69 -24.77
CA VAL A 84 -19.76 5.49 -25.60
C VAL A 84 -18.53 5.94 -24.82
N LEU A 85 -17.49 5.11 -24.80
CA LEU A 85 -16.21 5.39 -24.18
C LEU A 85 -15.47 6.50 -24.95
N LYS A 86 -15.23 7.63 -24.27
CA LYS A 86 -14.44 8.75 -24.81
C LYS A 86 -13.26 9.06 -23.91
N MET A 87 -12.09 9.29 -24.50
CA MET A 87 -10.87 9.55 -23.71
C MET A 87 -10.90 10.89 -22.98
N SER A 88 -11.63 11.88 -23.50
CA SER A 88 -11.88 13.14 -22.80
C SER A 88 -12.64 12.93 -21.49
N GLU A 89 -13.66 12.07 -21.48
CA GLU A 89 -14.48 11.76 -20.32
C GLU A 89 -13.69 10.95 -19.27
N ILE A 90 -12.86 10.00 -19.70
CA ILE A 90 -11.93 9.29 -18.79
C ILE A 90 -10.98 10.26 -18.10
N ARG A 91 -10.31 11.14 -18.86
CA ARG A 91 -9.38 12.14 -18.30
C ARG A 91 -10.08 13.09 -17.34
N ALA A 92 -11.27 13.57 -17.69
CA ALA A 92 -12.06 14.45 -16.83
C ALA A 92 -12.45 13.76 -15.52
N SER A 93 -12.76 12.46 -15.57
CA SER A 93 -13.09 11.65 -14.39
C SER A 93 -11.90 11.52 -13.44
N ILE A 94 -10.72 11.19 -13.98
CA ILE A 94 -9.48 11.09 -13.19
C ILE A 94 -9.18 12.43 -12.51
N GLN A 95 -9.29 13.54 -13.24
CA GLN A 95 -9.06 14.87 -12.68
C GLN A 95 -10.04 15.20 -11.55
N LYS A 96 -11.34 14.95 -11.75
CA LYS A 96 -12.38 15.18 -10.74
C LYS A 96 -12.16 14.32 -9.49
N LEU A 97 -11.77 13.06 -9.65
CA LEU A 97 -11.46 12.19 -8.52
C LEU A 97 -10.24 12.72 -7.75
N TYR A 98 -9.15 13.12 -8.40
CA TYR A 98 -8.01 13.73 -7.71
C TYR A 98 -8.37 15.05 -7.00
N GLN A 99 -9.27 15.85 -7.57
CA GLN A 99 -9.74 17.10 -6.94
C GLN A 99 -10.44 16.89 -5.60
N THR A 100 -10.92 15.66 -5.32
CA THR A 100 -11.45 15.33 -3.98
C THR A 100 -10.36 15.32 -2.91
N GLY A 101 -9.08 15.20 -3.29
CA GLY A 101 -7.95 15.12 -2.36
C GLY A 101 -7.80 13.78 -1.64
N ARG A 102 -8.63 12.78 -1.98
CA ARG A 102 -8.76 11.51 -1.24
C ARG A 102 -7.94 10.37 -1.83
N PHE A 103 -7.50 10.53 -3.08
CA PHE A 103 -6.79 9.48 -3.81
C PHE A 103 -5.31 9.82 -3.98
N ALA A 104 -4.45 8.88 -3.63
CA ALA A 104 -3.00 8.94 -3.85
C ALA A 104 -2.66 8.58 -5.30
N ASN A 105 -3.40 7.61 -5.85
CA ASN A 105 -3.21 7.15 -7.22
C ASN A 105 -4.53 6.65 -7.82
N ILE A 106 -4.70 6.85 -9.11
CA ILE A 106 -5.87 6.41 -9.87
C ILE A 106 -5.39 5.89 -11.22
N VAL A 107 -5.71 4.63 -11.51
CA VAL A 107 -5.40 3.97 -12.77
C VAL A 107 -6.71 3.48 -13.40
N VAL A 108 -6.97 3.88 -14.64
CA VAL A 108 -8.14 3.43 -15.38
C VAL A 108 -7.69 2.47 -16.46
N ASN A 109 -8.20 1.25 -16.41
CA ASN A 109 -7.99 0.22 -17.41
C ASN A 109 -9.31 -0.15 -18.07
N ALA A 110 -9.24 -0.65 -19.29
CA ALA A 110 -10.38 -1.14 -20.02
C ALA A 110 -10.14 -2.59 -20.44
N GLN A 111 -11.19 -3.39 -20.38
CA GLN A 111 -11.15 -4.77 -20.84
C GLN A 111 -12.39 -5.04 -21.69
N LEU A 112 -12.21 -5.76 -22.81
CA LEU A 112 -13.34 -6.18 -23.62
C LEU A 112 -14.04 -7.39 -22.99
N GLU A 113 -15.37 -7.33 -22.92
CA GLU A 113 -16.23 -8.41 -22.46
C GLU A 113 -17.39 -8.56 -23.46
N GLY A 114 -17.24 -9.52 -24.38
CA GLY A 114 -18.13 -9.64 -25.53
C GLY A 114 -18.00 -8.45 -26.48
N GLU A 115 -19.10 -7.75 -26.74
CA GLU A 115 -19.11 -6.53 -27.56
C GLU A 115 -18.92 -5.25 -26.75
N ALA A 116 -19.06 -5.32 -25.43
CA ALA A 116 -19.01 -4.17 -24.53
C ALA A 116 -17.66 -4.09 -23.78
N VAL A 117 -17.34 -2.89 -23.31
CA VAL A 117 -16.09 -2.63 -22.59
C VAL A 117 -16.37 -2.48 -21.09
N VAL A 118 -15.62 -3.21 -20.28
CA VAL A 118 -15.57 -3.02 -18.83
C VAL A 118 -14.50 -2.00 -18.52
N VAL A 119 -14.88 -0.90 -17.90
CA VAL A 119 -13.94 0.10 -17.40
C VAL A 119 -13.65 -0.19 -15.93
N ARG A 120 -12.40 -0.52 -15.62
CA ARG A 120 -11.94 -0.74 -14.24
C ARG A 120 -11.15 0.47 -13.77
N ILE A 121 -11.59 1.06 -12.67
CA ILE A 121 -10.93 2.18 -12.00
C ILE A 121 -10.26 1.64 -10.75
N ALA A 122 -8.95 1.43 -10.82
CA ALA A 122 -8.14 1.08 -9.67
C ALA A 122 -7.76 2.35 -8.91
N THR A 123 -8.09 2.41 -7.63
CA THR A 123 -7.89 3.58 -6.77
C THR A 123 -7.03 3.23 -5.56
N GLU A 124 -6.08 4.08 -5.26
CA GLU A 124 -5.28 4.04 -4.04
C GLU A 124 -5.60 5.27 -3.20
N LEU A 125 -5.87 5.08 -1.92
CA LEU A 125 -6.28 6.16 -1.01
C LEU A 125 -5.08 6.90 -0.45
N LYS A 126 -5.26 8.19 -0.20
CA LYS A 126 -4.39 8.92 0.71
C LYS A 126 -4.72 8.52 2.13
N PHE A 127 -3.69 8.37 2.95
CA PHE A 127 -3.84 8.23 4.38
C PHE A 127 -3.17 9.40 5.07
N PHE A 128 -3.68 9.78 6.21
CA PHE A 128 -3.16 10.86 7.04
C PHE A 128 -2.71 10.28 8.38
N VAL A 129 -1.56 10.76 8.88
CA VAL A 129 -1.01 10.29 10.14
C VAL A 129 -1.96 10.66 11.29
N SER A 130 -2.59 9.67 11.93
CA SER A 130 -3.52 9.88 13.05
C SER A 130 -2.85 9.72 14.41
N GLY A 131 -1.78 8.92 14.48
CA GLY A 131 -1.08 8.65 15.73
C GLY A 131 0.29 8.03 15.52
N VAL A 132 1.20 8.27 16.47
CA VAL A 132 2.54 7.66 16.51
C VAL A 132 2.79 7.12 17.91
N THR A 133 2.89 5.80 18.02
CA THR A 133 3.17 5.11 19.29
C THR A 133 4.57 4.53 19.25
N ILE A 134 5.31 4.66 20.35
CA ILE A 134 6.67 4.10 20.49
C ILE A 134 6.75 3.33 21.80
N GLU A 135 7.12 2.07 21.71
CA GLU A 135 7.30 1.13 22.82
C GLU A 135 8.73 0.58 22.84
N GLY A 136 9.16 0.03 23.99
CA GLY A 136 10.48 -0.58 24.13
C GLY A 136 11.67 0.41 24.16
N ALA A 137 11.41 1.71 24.19
CA ALA A 137 12.45 2.74 24.27
C ALA A 137 13.33 2.56 25.53
N ALA A 138 14.65 2.55 25.33
CA ALA A 138 15.62 2.65 26.42
C ALA A 138 15.69 4.10 26.95
N ASP A 139 16.44 4.33 28.03
CA ASP A 139 16.78 5.69 28.45
C ASP A 139 18.27 5.76 28.82
N PRO A 140 19.07 6.60 28.14
CA PRO A 140 18.76 7.41 26.94
C PRO A 140 18.91 6.63 25.60
N PRO A 141 18.16 6.96 24.52
CA PRO A 141 17.19 8.03 24.38
C PRO A 141 15.75 7.60 24.71
N ASN A 142 15.06 8.38 25.54
CA ASN A 142 13.68 8.10 25.93
C ASN A 142 12.66 8.26 24.78
N ARG A 143 11.43 7.80 25.03
CA ARG A 143 10.30 7.81 24.08
C ARG A 143 10.10 9.16 23.39
N SER A 144 10.08 10.27 24.13
CA SER A 144 9.83 11.60 23.56
C SER A 144 10.92 12.01 22.56
N GLN A 145 12.18 11.69 22.84
CA GLN A 145 13.29 11.96 21.92
C GLN A 145 13.15 11.16 20.63
N LEU A 146 12.69 9.90 20.71
CA LEU A 146 12.43 9.06 19.54
C LEU A 146 11.21 9.55 18.75
N THR A 147 10.14 9.99 19.41
CA THR A 147 8.97 10.59 18.74
C THR A 147 9.38 11.85 17.96
N THR A 148 10.18 12.73 18.55
CA THR A 148 10.72 13.90 17.85
C THR A 148 11.62 13.49 16.67
N ALA A 149 12.40 12.41 16.81
CA ALA A 149 13.27 11.92 15.75
C ALA A 149 12.49 11.29 14.59
N ALA A 150 11.35 10.65 14.87
CA ALA A 150 10.49 10.06 13.85
C ALA A 150 10.01 11.12 12.84
N LYS A 151 9.82 12.38 13.25
CA LYS A 151 9.36 13.49 12.38
C LYS A 151 8.09 13.14 11.60
N LEU A 152 7.19 12.38 12.22
CA LEU A 152 5.86 12.11 11.70
C LEU A 152 4.90 13.10 12.35
N GLU A 153 4.31 13.97 11.53
CA GLU A 153 3.40 15.02 11.98
C GLU A 153 1.95 14.56 11.84
N LEU A 154 1.18 14.69 12.92
CA LEU A 154 -0.24 14.33 12.91
C LEU A 154 -1.02 15.19 11.89
N GLY A 155 -1.95 14.57 11.19
CA GLY A 155 -2.78 15.19 10.15
C GLY A 155 -2.08 15.41 8.80
N THR A 156 -0.80 15.07 8.68
CA THR A 156 -0.09 15.14 7.40
C THR A 156 -0.27 13.87 6.58
N GLU A 157 -0.14 13.98 5.24
CA GLU A 157 -0.19 12.82 4.34
C GLU A 157 0.89 11.81 4.74
N PHE A 158 0.49 10.56 4.94
CA PHE A 158 1.37 9.44 5.22
C PHE A 158 1.94 8.88 3.91
N THR A 159 3.25 8.77 3.86
CA THR A 159 3.99 8.13 2.76
C THR A 159 4.98 7.11 3.31
N GLU A 160 5.25 6.06 2.53
CA GLU A 160 6.24 5.04 2.92
C GLU A 160 7.66 5.62 2.99
N SER A 161 7.95 6.65 2.20
CA SER A 161 9.21 7.39 2.24
C SER A 161 9.43 8.07 3.59
N GLN A 162 8.40 8.75 4.13
CA GLN A 162 8.47 9.35 5.47
C GLN A 162 8.72 8.28 6.52
N LEU A 163 8.01 7.15 6.47
CA LEU A 163 8.19 6.06 7.43
C LEU A 163 9.63 5.53 7.44
N LYS A 164 10.22 5.32 6.26
CA LYS A 164 11.62 4.89 6.13
C LYS A 164 12.57 5.93 6.74
N GLN A 165 12.37 7.21 6.43
CA GLN A 165 13.16 8.30 6.99
C GLN A 165 13.02 8.38 8.52
N SER A 166 11.82 8.14 9.06
CA SER A 166 11.57 8.10 10.51
C SER A 166 12.40 7.03 11.20
N VAL A 167 12.43 5.82 10.63
CA VAL A 167 13.24 4.71 11.14
C VAL A 167 14.73 5.07 11.12
N GLU A 168 15.22 5.64 10.02
CA GLU A 168 16.62 6.05 9.90
C GLU A 168 17.00 7.13 10.93
N ASN A 169 16.14 8.12 11.14
CA ASN A 169 16.36 9.17 12.13
C ASN A 169 16.40 8.59 13.56
N MET A 170 15.45 7.71 13.91
CA MET A 170 15.41 7.05 15.22
C MET A 170 16.63 6.16 15.43
N GLN A 171 17.04 5.39 14.42
CA GLN A 171 18.25 4.57 14.46
C GLN A 171 19.50 5.44 14.70
N GLY A 172 19.57 6.60 14.04
CA GLY A 172 20.64 7.58 14.28
C GLY A 172 20.68 8.06 15.74
N ARG A 173 19.51 8.32 16.33
CA ARG A 173 19.42 8.70 17.75
C ARG A 173 19.81 7.57 18.70
N LEU A 174 19.40 6.34 18.44
CA LEU A 174 19.81 5.17 19.23
C LEU A 174 21.33 4.99 19.19
N ARG A 175 21.94 5.05 18.01
CA ARG A 175 23.41 4.96 17.83
C ARG A 175 24.16 6.08 18.53
N ALA A 176 23.65 7.31 18.49
CA ALA A 176 24.25 8.45 19.21
C ALA A 176 24.27 8.26 20.73
N ASN A 177 23.44 7.35 21.27
CA ASN A 177 23.42 6.96 22.67
C ASN A 177 24.10 5.60 22.93
N GLY A 178 24.89 5.09 21.98
CA GLY A 178 25.65 3.85 22.13
C GLY A 178 24.87 2.55 21.82
N LEU A 179 23.61 2.65 21.41
CA LEU A 179 22.75 1.49 21.10
C LEU A 179 22.91 1.07 19.63
N TYR A 180 24.08 0.52 19.28
CA TYR A 180 24.41 0.14 17.90
C TYR A 180 23.66 -1.09 17.40
N GLN A 181 23.30 -2.00 18.30
CA GLN A 181 22.60 -3.25 18.02
C GLN A 181 21.07 -3.12 18.15
N ALA A 182 20.57 -1.91 18.45
CA ALA A 182 19.14 -1.71 18.59
C ALA A 182 18.40 -1.97 17.27
N GLY A 183 17.29 -2.69 17.36
CA GLY A 183 16.36 -2.96 16.28
C GLY A 183 15.10 -2.11 16.40
N ILE A 184 14.56 -1.68 15.27
CA ILE A 184 13.27 -0.99 15.19
C ILE A 184 12.34 -1.84 14.32
N ARG A 185 11.26 -2.33 14.92
CA ARG A 185 10.13 -2.90 14.19
C ARG A 185 9.02 -1.86 14.11
N PHE A 186 8.23 -1.90 13.05
CA PHE A 186 7.08 -1.03 12.91
C PHE A 186 5.89 -1.76 12.30
N HIS A 187 4.69 -1.29 12.62
CA HIS A 187 3.46 -1.61 11.90
C HIS A 187 2.66 -0.34 11.65
N VAL A 188 1.88 -0.36 10.57
CA VAL A 188 1.02 0.75 10.18
C VAL A 188 -0.40 0.22 10.06
N ASP A 189 -1.28 0.72 10.92
CA ASP A 189 -2.71 0.42 10.88
C ASP A 189 -3.40 1.48 10.02
N ARG A 190 -3.76 1.09 8.80
CA ARG A 190 -4.50 1.93 7.86
C ARG A 190 -6.00 1.71 8.04
N LEU A 191 -6.76 2.77 8.22
CA LEU A 191 -8.22 2.77 8.38
C LEU A 191 -8.86 3.46 7.16
N PRO A 192 -9.29 2.71 6.12
CA PRO A 192 -9.83 3.29 4.90
C PRO A 192 -11.10 4.12 5.08
N ALA A 193 -11.87 3.85 6.14
CA ALA A 193 -13.12 4.55 6.43
C ALA A 193 -12.89 6.01 6.86
N THR A 194 -11.79 6.27 7.58
CA THR A 194 -11.42 7.61 8.08
C THR A 194 -10.19 8.17 7.37
N GLU A 195 -9.57 7.41 6.47
CA GLU A 195 -8.33 7.77 5.77
C GLU A 195 -7.17 8.02 6.74
N GLU A 196 -7.14 7.27 7.84
CA GLU A 196 -6.15 7.43 8.89
C GLU A 196 -5.09 6.34 8.84
N ALA A 197 -3.85 6.70 9.18
CA ALA A 197 -2.74 5.79 9.40
C ALA A 197 -2.17 6.00 10.81
N SER A 198 -2.32 5.01 11.66
CA SER A 198 -1.65 4.93 12.95
C SER A 198 -0.33 4.18 12.79
N ILE A 199 0.77 4.77 13.24
CA ILE A 199 2.10 4.16 13.14
C ILE A 199 2.55 3.74 14.54
N HIS A 200 3.01 2.50 14.65
CA HIS A 200 3.48 1.92 15.88
C HIS A 200 4.91 1.43 15.70
N PHE A 201 5.81 1.88 16.57
CA PHE A 201 7.20 1.46 16.61
C PHE A 201 7.47 0.65 17.88
N ASP A 202 8.13 -0.48 17.71
CA ASP A 202 8.63 -1.34 18.78
C ASP A 202 10.16 -1.34 18.69
N ILE A 203 10.79 -0.81 19.72
CA ILE A 203 12.23 -0.67 19.83
C ILE A 203 12.77 -1.82 20.67
N ASP A 204 13.71 -2.57 20.11
CA ASP A 204 14.53 -3.52 20.86
C ASP A 204 15.91 -2.90 21.07
N PRO A 205 16.32 -2.56 22.30
CA PRO A 205 17.63 -1.97 22.56
C PRO A 205 18.82 -2.89 22.26
N GLY A 206 18.61 -4.21 22.09
CA GLY A 206 19.65 -5.17 21.71
C GLY A 206 20.73 -5.38 22.78
N ARG A 207 20.32 -5.68 24.03
CA ARG A 207 21.23 -6.01 25.13
C ARG A 207 21.83 -7.42 25.03
#